data_AF-A0A401T3P5-F1
#
_entry.id   AF-A0A401T3P5-F1
#
_cell.length_a   1.000
_cell.length_b   1.000
_cell.length_c   1.000
_cell.angle_alpha   90.00
_cell.angle_beta   90.00
_cell.angle_gamma   90.00
#
_symmetry.space_group_name_H-M   'P 1'
#
loop_
_entity.id
_entity.type
_entity.pdbx_description
1 polymer ?
#
loop_
_entity_poly.entity_id
_entity_poly.type
_entity_poly.pdbx_seq_one_letter_code
_entity_poly.pdbx_strand_id
1 'polypeptide(L)'
;MHRLANVENVFHPVECSYCRSESMMGFRYRCQQCHNYQLCQTCFWRGYASGSHSNQHQMKEHSSWKSPAKKLGHAISKSLGCVPSREPPHPIYPEMPEKPLDLAHIV
;
A
#
# COMPACT_ATOMS: atom_id res chain seq x y z
N MET A 1 -10.33 18.85 2.31
CA MET A 1 -11.38 17.90 1.84
C MET A 1 -10.85 16.57 1.31
N HIS A 2 -9.63 16.47 0.75
CA HIS A 2 -9.19 15.22 0.08
C HIS A 2 -8.86 14.04 1.03
N ARG A 3 -8.58 14.30 2.31
CA ARG A 3 -8.15 13.25 3.24
C ARG A 3 -9.26 12.28 3.63
N LEU A 4 -10.52 12.74 3.71
CA LEU A 4 -11.66 11.91 4.08
C LEU A 4 -12.11 11.00 2.94
N ALA A 5 -12.09 11.52 1.70
CA ALA A 5 -12.42 10.75 0.50
C ALA A 5 -11.53 9.50 0.34
N ASN A 6 -10.27 9.59 0.75
CA ASN A 6 -9.32 8.47 0.67
C ASN A 6 -9.64 7.32 1.63
N VAL A 7 -10.43 7.55 2.69
CA VAL A 7 -10.74 6.55 3.71
C VAL A 7 -12.20 6.16 3.78
N GLU A 8 -13.07 6.81 3.01
CA GLU A 8 -14.53 6.56 3.03
C GLU A 8 -14.88 5.08 2.88
N ASN A 9 -14.17 4.38 2.00
CA ASN A 9 -14.36 2.95 1.73
C ASN A 9 -13.29 2.04 2.39
N VAL A 10 -12.51 2.57 3.34
CA VAL A 10 -11.49 1.79 4.05
C VAL A 10 -12.13 1.07 5.23
N PHE A 11 -12.07 -0.26 5.18
CA PHE A 11 -12.58 -1.15 6.22
C PHE A 11 -11.46 -1.69 7.10
N HIS A 12 -11.63 -1.59 8.42
CA HIS A 12 -10.76 -2.17 9.42
C HIS A 12 -11.54 -3.24 10.24
N PRO A 13 -11.19 -4.54 10.13
CA PRO A 13 -11.79 -5.62 10.92
C PRO A 13 -11.19 -5.64 12.33
N VAL A 14 -11.39 -4.55 13.06
CA VAL A 14 -10.86 -4.36 14.41
C VAL A 14 -11.92 -3.67 15.24
N GLU A 15 -12.11 -4.15 16.47
CA GLU A 15 -13.05 -3.57 17.40
C GLU A 15 -12.56 -2.20 17.93
N CYS A 16 -13.48 -1.24 18.03
CA CYS A 16 -13.24 0.02 18.72
C CYS A 16 -13.29 -0.16 20.25
N SER A 17 -12.24 0.25 20.96
CA SER A 17 -12.10 0.08 22.41
C SER A 17 -13.11 0.88 23.25
N TYR A 18 -13.81 1.87 22.66
CA TYR A 18 -14.84 2.66 23.33
C TYR A 18 -16.25 2.18 22.98
N CYS A 19 -16.67 2.33 21.72
CA CYS A 19 -18.05 2.01 21.30
C CYS A 19 -18.30 0.51 21.02
N ARG A 20 -17.25 -0.32 21.05
CA ARG A 20 -17.31 -1.77 20.81
C ARG A 20 -17.89 -2.18 19.44
N SER A 21 -17.90 -1.27 18.47
CA SER A 21 -18.20 -1.63 17.08
C SER A 21 -17.15 -2.64 16.59
N GLU A 22 -17.61 -3.81 16.15
CA GLU A 22 -16.77 -4.94 15.72
C GLU A 22 -15.87 -4.60 14.53
N SER A 23 -16.26 -3.59 13.76
CA SER A 23 -15.47 -3.05 12.66
C SER A 23 -15.54 -1.53 12.59
N MET A 24 -14.57 -0.94 11.89
CA MET A 24 -14.47 0.51 11.72
C MET A 24 -14.32 0.85 10.23
N MET A 25 -15.11 1.82 9.79
CA MET A 25 -14.96 2.49 8.49
C MET A 25 -14.23 3.82 8.67
N GLY A 26 -13.50 4.26 7.65
CA GLY A 26 -12.75 5.52 7.71
C GLY A 26 -11.39 5.39 8.39
N PHE A 27 -10.98 6.42 9.11
CA PHE A 27 -9.74 6.40 9.87
C PHE A 27 -9.82 5.49 11.11
N ARG A 28 -8.74 4.76 11.36
CA ARG A 28 -8.48 4.09 12.64
C ARG A 28 -7.40 4.84 13.41
N TYR A 29 -7.66 5.12 14.68
CA TYR A 29 -6.71 5.78 15.57
C TYR A 29 -6.19 4.80 16.62
N ARG A 30 -4.91 4.44 16.56
CA ARG A 30 -4.27 3.56 17.55
C ARG A 30 -3.47 4.37 18.56
N CYS A 31 -3.66 4.12 19.84
CA CYS A 31 -2.82 4.72 20.88
C CYS A 31 -1.38 4.22 20.78
N GLN A 32 -0.42 5.12 20.98
CA GLN A 32 1.00 4.76 20.97
C GLN A 32 1.50 4.30 22.35
N GLN A 33 0.78 4.62 23.41
CA GLN A 33 1.16 4.30 24.79
C GLN A 33 0.35 3.13 25.38
N CYS A 34 -0.94 3.04 25.04
CA CYS A 34 -1.80 1.97 25.52
C CYS A 34 -1.64 0.70 24.68
N HIS A 35 -1.65 -0.46 25.33
CA HIS A 35 -1.64 -1.75 24.65
C HIS A 35 -3.02 -2.03 24.02
N ASN A 36 -3.04 -2.37 22.72
CA ASN A 36 -4.25 -2.72 21.96
C ASN A 36 -5.44 -1.75 22.06
N TYR A 37 -5.17 -0.47 22.34
CA TYR A 37 -6.21 0.55 22.39
C TYR A 37 -6.35 1.25 21.05
N GLN A 38 -7.54 1.17 20.46
CA GLN A 38 -7.87 1.86 19.22
C GLN A 38 -9.27 2.45 19.25
N LEU A 39 -9.43 3.59 18.59
CA LEU A 39 -10.70 4.28 18.44
C LEU A 39 -11.06 4.36 16.96
N CYS A 40 -12.36 4.27 16.68
CA CYS A 40 -12.90 4.64 15.39
C CYS A 40 -12.87 6.17 15.22
N GLN A 41 -13.02 6.62 13.97
CA GLN A 41 -13.00 8.03 13.60
C GLN A 41 -13.91 8.90 14.47
N THR A 42 -15.15 8.47 14.70
CA THR A 42 -16.13 9.23 15.50
C THR A 42 -15.74 9.30 16.97
N CYS A 43 -15.24 8.21 17.56
CA CYS A 43 -14.84 8.20 18.97
C CYS A 43 -13.62 9.08 19.22
N PHE A 44 -12.64 9.05 18.31
CA PHE A 44 -11.47 9.89 18.41
C PHE A 44 -11.83 11.38 18.30
N TRP A 45 -12.63 11.78 17.31
CA TRP A 45 -13.02 13.19 17.15
C TRP A 45 -13.91 13.72 18.26
N ARG A 46 -14.72 12.85 18.89
CA ARG A 46 -15.51 13.22 20.08
C ARG A 46 -14.68 13.22 21.36
N GLY A 47 -13.42 12.77 21.33
CA GLY A 47 -12.55 12.73 22.50
C GLY A 47 -12.95 11.70 23.54
N TYR A 48 -13.53 10.57 23.12
CA TYR A 48 -13.91 9.52 24.07
C TYR A 48 -12.69 8.73 24.55
N ALA A 49 -12.67 8.45 25.86
CA ALA A 49 -11.64 7.67 26.52
C ALA A 49 -12.27 6.65 27.48
N SER A 50 -11.64 5.49 27.63
CA SER A 50 -12.05 4.43 28.55
C SER A 50 -10.85 3.72 29.18
N GLY A 51 -11.06 3.14 30.36
CA GLY A 51 -10.01 2.40 31.08
C GLY A 51 -8.80 3.28 31.41
N SER A 52 -7.60 2.79 31.10
CA SER A 52 -6.33 3.49 31.34
C SER A 52 -5.93 4.48 30.25
N HIS A 53 -6.77 4.67 29.22
CA HIS A 53 -6.48 5.62 28.15
C HIS A 53 -6.84 7.06 28.57
N SER A 54 -5.94 8.00 28.29
CA SER A 54 -6.20 9.44 28.37
C SER A 54 -6.10 10.07 26.98
N ASN A 55 -6.90 11.12 26.74
CA ASN A 55 -6.80 11.95 25.53
C ASN A 55 -5.46 12.72 25.42
N GLN A 56 -4.63 12.75 26.47
CA GLN A 56 -3.25 13.24 26.35
C GLN A 56 -2.31 12.25 25.67
N HIS A 57 -2.69 10.98 25.54
CA HIS A 57 -1.86 9.99 24.87
C HIS A 57 -1.81 10.25 23.35
N GLN A 58 -0.63 10.12 22.76
CA GLN A 58 -0.47 10.33 21.33
C GLN A 58 -1.15 9.20 20.53
N MET A 59 -2.03 9.58 19.62
CA MET A 59 -2.74 8.66 18.73
C MET A 59 -2.11 8.66 17.33
N LYS A 60 -1.98 7.47 16.73
CA LYS A 60 -1.52 7.27 15.36
C LYS A 60 -2.70 6.97 14.43
N GLU A 61 -2.80 7.74 13.36
CA GLU A 61 -3.81 7.56 12.31
C GLU A 61 -3.39 6.44 11.34
N HIS A 62 -4.36 5.62 10.95
CA HIS A 62 -4.24 4.60 9.92
C HIS A 62 -5.32 4.82 8.86
N SER A 63 -4.91 5.07 7.62
CA SER A 63 -5.77 5.30 6.45
C SER A 63 -5.91 4.10 5.52
N SER A 64 -5.33 2.95 5.89
CA SER A 64 -5.42 1.72 5.10
C SER A 64 -5.35 0.48 5.98
N TRP A 65 -6.01 -0.59 5.56
CA TRP A 65 -5.88 -1.89 6.19
C TRP A 65 -4.75 -2.69 5.55
N LYS A 66 -3.75 -3.06 6.34
CA LYS A 66 -2.71 -4.01 5.96
C LYS A 66 -2.97 -5.31 6.71
N SER A 67 -3.40 -6.33 5.99
CA SER A 67 -3.59 -7.67 6.54
C SER A 67 -2.29 -8.18 7.18
N PRO A 68 -2.30 -8.63 8.44
CA PRO A 68 -1.12 -9.19 9.10
C PRO A 68 -0.45 -10.34 8.33
N ALA A 69 -1.25 -11.09 7.55
CA ALA A 69 -0.79 -12.19 6.70
C ALA A 69 0.17 -11.78 5.56
N LYS A 70 0.22 -10.50 5.15
CA LYS A 70 1.11 -10.04 4.07
C LYS A 70 2.60 -10.01 4.46
N LYS A 71 2.95 -10.28 5.73
CA LYS A 71 4.34 -10.42 6.19
C LYS A 71 5.08 -11.60 5.54
N LEU A 72 4.37 -12.57 4.96
CA LEU A 72 5.01 -13.70 4.26
C LEU A 72 5.52 -13.31 2.86
N GLY A 73 4.82 -12.46 2.12
CA GLY A 73 5.10 -12.18 0.70
C GLY A 73 6.37 -11.35 0.46
N HIS A 74 6.76 -10.48 1.39
CA HIS A 74 7.92 -9.60 1.22
C HIS A 74 9.27 -10.35 1.32
N ALA A 75 9.30 -11.51 1.97
CA ALA A 75 10.46 -12.39 2.00
C ALA A 75 10.65 -13.14 0.67
N ILE A 76 9.55 -13.49 0.00
CA ILE A 76 9.56 -14.25 -1.26
C ILE A 76 9.98 -13.35 -2.43
N SER A 77 9.52 -12.10 -2.47
CA SER A 77 9.91 -11.16 -3.54
C SER A 77 11.42 -10.84 -3.55
N LYS A 78 12.10 -10.97 -2.40
CA LYS A 78 13.55 -10.79 -2.30
C LYS A 78 14.36 -12.05 -2.61
N SER A 79 13.75 -13.23 -2.52
CA SER A 79 14.43 -14.52 -2.77
C SER A 79 14.31 -15.00 -4.22
N LEU A 80 13.34 -14.50 -4.99
CA LEU A 80 13.18 -14.84 -6.42
C LEU A 80 13.78 -13.82 -7.39
N GLY A 81 14.51 -12.82 -6.89
CA GLY A 81 15.12 -11.74 -7.70
C GLY A 81 16.43 -12.10 -8.44
N CYS A 82 16.86 -13.36 -8.41
CA CYS A 82 18.05 -13.85 -9.13
C CYS A 82 17.69 -14.72 -10.34
N VAL A 83 16.71 -14.30 -11.13
CA VAL A 83 16.61 -14.76 -12.53
C VAL A 83 17.12 -13.61 -13.40
N PRO A 84 18.30 -13.73 -14.03
CA PRO A 84 18.65 -12.83 -15.11
C PRO A 84 17.59 -13.03 -16.20
N SER A 85 16.76 -12.01 -16.45
CA SER A 85 16.03 -11.99 -17.71
C SER A 85 17.06 -12.00 -18.83
N ARG A 86 17.13 -13.16 -19.52
CA ARG A 86 17.50 -13.30 -20.94
C ARG A 86 17.13 -12.00 -21.69
N GLU A 87 17.96 -11.34 -22.48
CA GLU A 87 19.22 -11.64 -23.17
C GLU A 87 20.05 -10.33 -23.27
N PRO A 88 21.36 -10.37 -23.59
CA PRO A 88 22.10 -9.15 -23.95
C PRO A 88 21.43 -8.38 -25.10
N PRO A 89 21.74 -7.09 -25.31
CA PRO A 89 21.21 -6.35 -26.43
C PRO A 89 21.96 -6.79 -27.70
N HIS A 90 21.43 -7.79 -28.38
CA HIS A 90 21.94 -8.21 -29.69
C HIS A 90 21.59 -7.10 -30.70
N PRO A 91 22.46 -6.78 -31.66
CA PRO A 91 22.14 -5.80 -32.68
C PRO A 91 20.90 -6.26 -33.47
N ILE A 92 19.86 -5.43 -33.47
CA ILE A 92 18.67 -5.67 -34.28
C ILE A 92 19.03 -5.35 -35.73
N TYR A 93 19.11 -6.38 -36.56
CA TYR A 93 19.21 -6.22 -38.01
C TYR A 93 17.81 -6.05 -38.61
N PRO A 94 17.61 -5.15 -39.59
CA PRO A 94 16.35 -5.07 -40.33
C PRO A 94 16.01 -6.41 -40.99
N GLU A 95 14.72 -6.79 -40.95
CA GLU A 95 14.25 -8.08 -41.49
C GLU A 95 14.47 -8.22 -43.01
N MET A 96 14.65 -7.10 -43.71
CA MET A 96 14.79 -7.06 -45.16
C MET A 96 16.09 -6.34 -45.54
N PRO A 97 16.95 -6.95 -46.38
CA PRO A 97 18.15 -6.27 -46.88
C PRO A 97 17.75 -5.02 -47.66
N GLU A 98 18.56 -3.96 -47.54
CA GLU A 98 18.40 -2.78 -48.40
C GLU A 98 18.51 -3.20 -49.87
N LYS A 99 17.68 -2.60 -50.72
CA LYS A 99 17.71 -2.89 -52.15
C LYS A 99 19.11 -2.54 -52.69
N PRO A 100 19.75 -3.44 -53.46
CA PRO A 100 21.02 -3.13 -54.10
C PRO A 100 20.90 -1.85 -54.93
N LEU A 101 21.94 -1.03 -54.93
CA LEU A 101 22.02 0.16 -55.77
C LEU A 101 21.88 -0.28 -57.24
N ASP A 102 20.95 0.36 -57.95
CA ASP A 102 20.75 0.12 -59.37
C ASP A 102 21.84 0.84 -60.16
N LEU A 103 22.83 0.08 -60.63
CA LEU A 103 23.94 0.57 -61.44
C LEU A 103 23.59 0.70 -62.94
N ALA A 104 22.32 0.59 -63.33
CA ALA A 104 21.89 0.71 -64.73
C ALA A 104 22.23 2.05 -65.41
N HIS A 105 22.70 3.06 -64.66
CA HIS A 105 23.01 4.40 -65.16
C HIS A 105 24.42 4.90 -64.78
N ILE A 106 25.32 4.01 -64.36
CA ILE A 106 26.74 4.36 -64.18
C ILE A 106 27.50 3.93 -65.44
N VAL A 107 27.82 4.91 -66.29
CA VAL A 107 28.73 4.81 -67.45
C VAL A 107 30.13 5.22 -67.03
#